data_AF-A0A562LBH4-F1
#
_entry.id   AF-A0A562LBH4-F1
#
_cell.length_a   1.000
_cell.length_b   1.000
_cell.length_c   1.000
_cell.angle_alpha   90.00
_cell.angle_beta   90.00
_cell.angle_gamma   90.00
#
_symmetry.space_group_name_H-M   'P 1'
#
loop_
_entity.id
_entity.type
_entity.pdbx_description
1 polymer ?
#
loop_
_entity_poly.entity_id
_entity_poly.type
_entity_poly.pdbx_seq_one_letter_code
_entity_poly.pdbx_strand_id
1 'polypeptide(L)'
;MELYGEAIEKSGMAWSGIVSPKVTKLAKRHGLRMTNPDVEIFIPEPRKALKEFAASSIDDLQCFEKTLDSIESDLGNMAARANAWATGDIELLRQLPANNEYATCIAAFTGAGLARKYGVDDLAQEVERKWLSAAENALANNASTFAMLPISQLLKADGYLEKLRVRGYEVQAP
;
A
#
# COMPACT_ATOMS: atom_id res chain seq x y z
N MET A 1 0.58 17.51 5.62
CA MET A 1 0.52 16.95 6.99
C MET A 1 1.94 16.89 7.55
N GLU A 2 2.45 18.01 8.06
CA GLU A 2 3.79 18.06 8.68
C GLU A 2 3.79 17.32 10.03
N LEU A 3 2.70 17.42 10.80
CA LEU A 3 2.56 16.82 12.13
C LEU A 3 2.85 15.32 12.17
N TYR A 4 2.24 14.54 11.26
CA TYR A 4 2.42 13.09 11.22
C TYR A 4 3.85 12.71 10.79
N GLY A 5 4.44 13.44 9.83
CA GLY A 5 5.82 13.25 9.41
C GLY A 5 6.82 13.50 10.55
N GLU A 6 6.66 14.62 11.27
CA GLU A 6 7.47 14.96 12.44
C GLU A 6 7.37 13.92 13.56
N ALA A 7 6.17 13.36 13.79
CA ALA A 7 5.98 12.29 14.77
C ALA A 7 6.72 10.99 14.38
N ILE A 8 6.72 10.63 13.09
CA ILE A 8 7.49 9.50 12.56
C ILE A 8 8.99 9.73 12.73
N GLU A 9 9.49 10.91 12.38
CA GLU A 9 10.92 11.21 12.48
C GLU A 9 11.40 11.21 13.94
N LYS A 10 10.63 11.85 14.86
CA LYS A 10 10.96 11.86 16.29
C LYS A 10 10.94 10.49 16.95
N SER A 11 10.16 9.55 16.42
CA SER A 11 10.12 8.16 16.91
C SER A 11 11.24 7.29 16.34
N GLY A 12 12.15 7.85 15.52
CA GLY A 12 13.29 7.13 14.93
C GLY A 12 12.90 6.20 13.78
N MET A 13 11.65 6.30 13.29
CA MET A 13 11.16 5.53 12.16
C MET A 13 11.50 6.23 10.84
N ALA A 14 11.77 5.44 9.79
CA ALA A 14 12.01 5.98 8.46
C ALA A 14 10.70 6.09 7.67
N TRP A 15 10.45 7.26 7.09
CA TRP A 15 9.30 7.48 6.22
C TRP A 15 9.43 6.76 4.85
N SER A 16 10.66 6.64 4.34
CA SER A 16 10.90 6.13 3.00
C SER A 16 11.25 4.63 2.99
N GLY A 17 10.66 3.91 2.03
CA GLY A 17 10.96 2.49 1.81
C GLY A 17 12.38 2.29 1.27
N ILE A 18 13.24 1.63 2.04
CA ILE A 18 14.66 1.40 1.68
C ILE A 18 14.88 0.18 0.77
N VAL A 19 13.91 -0.74 0.69
CA VAL A 19 14.06 -2.03 0.00
C VAL A 19 13.86 -1.89 -1.51
N SER A 20 12.74 -1.33 -1.97
CA SER A 20 12.41 -1.23 -3.39
C SER A 20 13.50 -0.54 -4.23
N PRO A 21 14.11 0.58 -3.80
CA PRO A 21 15.20 1.21 -4.57
C PRO A 21 16.43 0.29 -4.71
N LYS A 22 16.77 -0.46 -3.66
CA LYS A 22 17.89 -1.41 -3.68
C LYS A 22 17.62 -2.57 -4.62
N VAL A 23 16.44 -3.18 -4.55
CA VAL A 23 16.04 -4.28 -5.43
C VAL A 23 16.01 -3.82 -6.88
N THR A 24 15.38 -2.68 -7.18
CA THR A 24 15.34 -2.13 -8.55
C THR A 24 16.74 -1.86 -9.10
N LYS A 25 17.65 -1.33 -8.28
CA LYS A 25 19.05 -1.11 -8.67
C LYS A 25 19.77 -2.43 -8.99
N LEU A 26 19.53 -3.47 -8.19
CA LEU A 26 20.10 -4.80 -8.42
C LEU A 26 19.54 -5.44 -9.69
N ALA A 27 18.21 -5.41 -9.88
CA ALA A 27 17.55 -5.94 -11.07
C ALA A 27 18.08 -5.29 -12.35
N LYS A 28 18.21 -3.95 -12.36
CA LYS A 28 18.81 -3.20 -13.48
C LYS A 28 20.26 -3.60 -13.74
N ARG A 29 21.08 -3.73 -12.69
CA ARG A 29 22.50 -4.12 -12.81
C ARG A 29 22.66 -5.48 -13.49
N HIS A 30 21.75 -6.41 -13.20
CA HIS A 30 21.77 -7.76 -13.76
C HIS A 30 20.92 -7.91 -15.03
N GLY A 31 20.37 -6.83 -15.58
CA GLY A 31 19.56 -6.88 -16.80
C GLY A 31 18.27 -7.70 -16.65
N LEU A 32 17.74 -7.83 -15.43
CA LEU A 32 16.52 -8.60 -15.18
C LEU A 32 15.29 -7.86 -15.71
N ARG A 33 14.38 -8.59 -16.38
CA ARG A 33 13.09 -8.04 -16.80
C ARG A 33 12.26 -7.70 -15.56
N MET A 34 11.88 -6.43 -15.44
CA MET A 34 10.98 -5.96 -14.38
C MET A 34 9.58 -5.81 -14.95
N THR A 35 8.58 -6.29 -14.22
CA THR A 35 7.15 -6.06 -14.53
C THR A 35 6.57 -5.24 -13.40
N ASN A 36 6.03 -4.05 -13.72
CA ASN A 36 5.28 -3.23 -12.79
C ASN A 36 3.80 -3.32 -13.16
N PRO A 37 2.95 -3.99 -12.36
CA PRO A 37 1.51 -4.11 -12.63
C PRO A 37 0.76 -2.83 -12.24
N ASP A 38 1.09 -1.71 -12.88
CA ASP A 38 0.57 -0.38 -12.55
C ASP A 38 -0.84 -0.19 -13.13
N VAL A 39 -1.79 0.35 -12.36
CA VAL A 39 -3.11 0.77 -12.89
C VAL A 39 -3.03 2.24 -13.30
N GLU A 40 -3.34 2.53 -14.56
CA GLU A 40 -3.33 3.89 -15.09
C GLU A 40 -4.72 4.51 -15.00
N ILE A 41 -4.83 5.67 -14.37
CA ILE A 41 -6.08 6.43 -14.28
C ILE A 41 -6.00 7.58 -15.27
N PHE A 42 -6.90 7.57 -16.26
CA PHE A 42 -7.03 8.67 -17.20
C PHE A 42 -8.06 9.69 -16.71
N ILE A 43 -7.65 10.96 -16.61
CA ILE A 43 -8.52 12.08 -16.26
C ILE A 43 -8.68 12.97 -17.49
N PRO A 44 -9.80 12.90 -18.24
CA PRO A 44 -9.97 13.61 -19.50
C PRO A 44 -9.90 15.15 -19.36
N GLU A 45 -10.41 15.70 -18.26
CA GLU A 45 -10.48 17.14 -18.00
C GLU A 45 -9.75 17.51 -16.69
N PRO A 46 -8.41 17.44 -16.61
CA PRO A 46 -7.68 17.53 -15.35
C PRO A 46 -7.88 18.88 -14.64
N ARG A 47 -7.98 19.99 -15.39
CA ARG A 47 -8.26 21.31 -14.82
C ARG A 47 -9.64 21.41 -14.18
N LYS A 48 -10.64 20.77 -14.79
CA LYS A 48 -12.01 20.75 -14.28
C LYS A 48 -12.10 19.84 -13.06
N ALA A 49 -11.49 18.67 -13.12
CA ALA A 49 -11.35 17.76 -11.98
C ALA A 49 -10.72 18.46 -10.77
N LEU A 50 -9.63 19.21 -10.98
CA LEU A 50 -8.98 19.99 -9.92
C LEU A 50 -9.86 21.11 -9.36
N LYS A 51 -10.64 21.80 -10.20
CA LYS A 51 -11.59 22.83 -9.73
C LYS A 51 -12.75 22.24 -8.94
N GLU A 52 -13.32 21.14 -9.42
CA GLU A 52 -14.37 20.41 -8.73
C GLU A 52 -13.86 19.84 -7.39
N PHE A 53 -12.62 19.33 -7.38
CA PHE A 53 -11.93 18.92 -6.16
C PHE A 53 -11.74 20.08 -5.18
N ALA A 54 -11.20 21.21 -5.63
CA ALA A 54 -11.00 22.38 -4.78
C ALA A 54 -12.31 22.98 -4.24
N ALA A 55 -13.42 22.79 -4.96
CA ALA A 55 -14.75 23.21 -4.54
C ALA A 55 -15.45 22.20 -3.61
N SER A 56 -14.97 20.97 -3.52
CA SER A 56 -15.50 19.98 -2.59
C SER A 56 -15.06 20.33 -1.16
N SER A 57 -15.99 20.33 -0.20
CA SER A 57 -15.64 20.47 1.20
C SER A 57 -14.99 19.17 1.65
N ILE A 58 -13.68 19.18 1.82
CA ILE A 58 -13.00 18.16 2.59
C ILE A 58 -13.35 18.46 4.05
N ASP A 59 -13.85 17.45 4.77
CA ASP A 59 -13.98 17.56 6.24
C ASP A 59 -12.57 17.43 6.84
N ASP A 60 -11.79 18.49 6.66
CA ASP A 60 -10.40 18.61 7.09
C ASP A 60 -10.28 18.42 8.61
N LEU A 61 -11.34 18.77 9.36
CA LEU A 61 -11.41 18.59 10.79
C LEU A 61 -11.47 17.12 11.16
N GLN A 62 -12.34 16.33 10.53
CA GLN A 62 -12.41 14.89 10.78
C GLN A 62 -11.09 14.18 10.42
N CYS A 63 -10.43 14.60 9.34
CA CYS A 63 -9.12 14.05 8.99
C CYS A 63 -8.02 14.43 9.99
N PHE A 64 -8.07 15.66 10.51
CA PHE A 64 -7.16 16.13 11.54
C PHE A 64 -7.38 15.37 12.86
N GLU A 65 -8.62 15.22 13.32
CA GLU A 65 -8.98 14.44 14.50
C GLU A 65 -8.49 12.99 14.40
N LYS A 66 -8.75 12.32 13.26
CA LYS A 66 -8.22 10.97 13.04
C LYS A 66 -6.70 10.90 13.02
N THR A 67 -6.04 11.94 12.51
CA THR A 67 -4.57 12.00 12.53
C THR A 67 -4.06 12.13 13.98
N LEU A 68 -4.74 12.93 14.82
CA LEU A 68 -4.43 13.04 16.24
C LEU A 68 -4.68 11.72 16.97
N ASP A 69 -5.84 11.09 16.77
CA ASP A 69 -6.18 9.78 17.35
C ASP A 69 -5.11 8.75 17.00
N SER A 70 -4.66 8.71 15.75
CA SER A 70 -3.60 7.80 15.28
C SER A 70 -2.27 8.06 15.98
N ILE A 71 -1.87 9.32 16.14
CA ILE A 71 -0.62 9.69 16.83
C ILE A 71 -0.71 9.37 18.33
N GLU A 72 -1.84 9.65 18.96
CA GLU A 72 -2.03 9.45 20.40
C GLU A 72 -2.18 7.98 20.78
N SER A 73 -2.89 7.19 19.96
CA SER A 73 -3.25 5.81 20.28
C SER A 73 -2.40 4.74 19.59
N ASP A 74 -1.84 5.01 18.41
CA ASP A 74 -1.18 3.98 17.58
C ASP A 74 0.33 4.17 17.43
N LEU A 75 0.92 5.31 17.84
CA LEU A 75 2.37 5.55 17.66
C LEU A 75 3.25 4.47 18.32
N GLY A 76 2.83 3.96 19.48
CA GLY A 76 3.52 2.84 20.15
C GLY A 76 3.47 1.55 19.32
N ASN A 77 2.31 1.22 18.75
CA ASN A 77 2.17 0.06 17.87
C ASN A 77 2.92 0.27 16.55
N MET A 78 2.97 1.49 16.02
CA MET A 78 3.76 1.83 14.82
C MET A 78 5.24 1.52 15.05
N ALA A 79 5.80 1.96 16.18
CA ALA A 79 7.17 1.66 16.56
C ALA A 79 7.39 0.15 16.77
N ALA A 80 6.48 -0.54 17.45
CA ALA A 80 6.54 -2.00 17.62
C ALA A 80 6.51 -2.75 16.27
N ARG A 81 5.66 -2.33 15.33
CA ARG A 81 5.60 -2.85 13.96
C ARG A 81 6.90 -2.58 13.19
N ALA A 82 7.46 -1.39 13.30
CA ALA A 82 8.72 -1.04 12.63
C ALA A 82 9.88 -1.91 13.14
N ASN A 83 9.95 -2.12 14.46
CA ASN A 83 10.93 -3.03 15.06
C ASN A 83 10.73 -4.48 14.61
N ALA A 84 9.48 -4.97 14.64
CA ALA A 84 9.15 -6.31 14.17
C ALA A 84 9.52 -6.52 12.70
N TRP A 85 9.32 -5.51 11.85
CA TRP A 85 9.78 -5.52 10.46
C TRP A 85 11.31 -5.56 10.34
N ALA A 86 12.02 -4.78 11.16
CA ALA A 86 13.48 -4.73 11.14
C ALA A 86 14.13 -6.03 11.61
N THR A 87 13.52 -6.74 12.58
CA THR A 87 14.02 -8.00 13.13
C THR A 87 13.46 -9.24 12.43
N GLY A 88 12.42 -9.09 11.62
CA GLY A 88 11.74 -10.21 10.95
C GLY A 88 10.78 -10.99 11.86
N ASP A 89 10.22 -10.35 12.89
CA ASP A 89 9.22 -10.97 13.78
C ASP A 89 7.85 -11.00 13.09
N ILE A 90 7.58 -12.08 12.36
CA ILE A 90 6.37 -12.23 11.55
C ILE A 90 5.13 -12.42 12.43
N GLU A 91 5.26 -13.14 13.54
CA GLU A 91 4.18 -13.36 14.51
C GLU A 91 3.67 -12.04 15.09
N LEU A 92 4.57 -11.16 15.53
CA LEU A 92 4.20 -9.84 16.03
C LEU A 92 3.59 -8.97 14.94
N LEU A 93 4.11 -9.02 13.71
CA LEU A 93 3.53 -8.30 12.58
C LEU A 93 2.11 -8.77 12.23
N ARG A 94 1.79 -10.06 12.41
CA ARG A 94 0.42 -10.57 12.23
C ARG A 94 -0.52 -10.06 13.33
N GLN A 95 -0.02 -9.88 14.56
CA GLN A 95 -0.79 -9.39 15.71
C GLN A 95 -0.98 -7.87 15.70
N LEU A 96 -0.11 -7.15 15.01
CA LEU A 96 -0.16 -5.70 14.83
C LEU A 96 -0.46 -5.36 13.36
N PRO A 97 -1.70 -5.59 12.87
CA PRO A 97 -2.04 -5.20 11.52
C PRO A 97 -1.92 -3.69 11.36
N ALA A 98 -1.27 -3.27 10.28
CA ALA A 98 -1.24 -1.85 9.92
C ALA A 98 -2.63 -1.43 9.46
N ASN A 99 -3.39 -0.78 10.34
CA ASN A 99 -4.58 -0.06 9.91
C ASN A 99 -4.11 1.13 9.09
N ASN A 100 -4.47 1.15 7.80
CA ASN A 100 -4.14 2.26 6.94
C ASN A 100 -5.17 3.38 7.17
N GLU A 101 -5.16 3.97 8.37
CA GLU A 101 -6.00 5.12 8.73
C GLU A 101 -5.70 6.31 7.81
N TYR A 102 -4.43 6.43 7.40
CA TYR A 102 -4.00 7.33 6.32
C TYR A 102 -4.76 7.07 4.99
N ALA A 103 -4.92 5.81 4.58
CA ALA A 103 -5.77 5.47 3.43
C ALA A 103 -7.26 5.68 3.71
N THR A 104 -7.70 5.68 4.96
CA THR A 104 -9.09 6.00 5.31
C THR A 104 -9.36 7.49 5.16
N CYS A 105 -8.41 8.34 5.56
CA CYS A 105 -8.44 9.77 5.25
C CYS A 105 -8.29 10.02 3.74
N ILE A 106 -7.42 9.30 3.02
CA ILE A 106 -7.33 9.41 1.56
C ILE A 106 -8.61 8.89 0.86
N ALA A 107 -9.27 7.85 1.38
CA ALA A 107 -10.53 7.33 0.86
C ALA A 107 -11.73 8.26 1.18
N ALA A 108 -11.69 8.95 2.32
CA ALA A 108 -12.62 10.03 2.64
C ALA A 108 -12.32 11.30 1.80
N PHE A 109 -11.05 11.56 1.51
CA PHE A 109 -10.53 12.63 0.64
C PHE A 109 -10.85 12.39 -0.84
N THR A 110 -10.99 11.14 -1.27
CA THR A 110 -11.58 10.80 -2.57
C THR A 110 -13.10 10.82 -2.56
N GLY A 111 -13.72 10.93 -1.37
CA GLY A 111 -15.04 11.50 -1.12
C GLY A 111 -16.13 10.99 -2.05
N ALA A 112 -16.05 9.72 -2.48
CA ALA A 112 -16.99 8.94 -3.26
C ALA A 112 -17.58 9.56 -4.57
N GLY A 113 -17.83 10.85 -4.73
CA GLY A 113 -18.45 11.44 -5.93
C GLY A 113 -17.48 11.63 -7.09
N LEU A 114 -16.32 12.25 -6.83
CA LEU A 114 -15.35 12.59 -7.87
C LEU A 114 -14.57 11.35 -8.34
N ALA A 115 -14.13 10.49 -7.41
CA ALA A 115 -13.47 9.24 -7.74
C ALA A 115 -14.39 8.29 -8.54
N ARG A 116 -15.67 8.12 -8.14
CA ARG A 116 -16.65 7.37 -8.95
C ARG A 116 -16.85 7.99 -10.34
N LYS A 117 -16.94 9.33 -10.43
CA LYS A 117 -17.09 10.05 -11.71
C LYS A 117 -15.93 9.82 -12.68
N TYR A 118 -14.73 9.57 -12.15
CA TYR A 118 -13.54 9.27 -12.95
C TYR A 118 -13.15 7.77 -12.96
N GLY A 119 -14.04 6.87 -12.50
CA GLY A 119 -13.85 5.42 -12.56
C GLY A 119 -12.78 4.86 -11.61
N VAL A 120 -12.59 5.49 -10.45
CA VAL A 120 -11.55 5.15 -9.46
C VAL A 120 -12.15 4.46 -8.21
N ASP A 121 -13.37 3.96 -8.30
CA ASP A 121 -14.08 3.35 -7.17
C ASP A 121 -13.62 1.95 -6.82
N ASP A 122 -13.06 1.21 -7.78
CA ASP A 122 -12.54 -0.16 -7.58
C ASP A 122 -11.00 -0.28 -7.71
N LEU A 123 -10.27 0.83 -7.55
CA LEU A 123 -8.83 0.87 -7.81
C LEU A 123 -8.05 -0.17 -7.00
N ALA A 124 -8.40 -0.38 -5.73
CA ALA A 124 -7.71 -1.33 -4.88
C ALA A 124 -7.84 -2.77 -5.40
N GLN A 125 -9.04 -3.18 -5.83
CA GLN A 125 -9.24 -4.52 -6.37
C GLN A 125 -8.64 -4.63 -7.78
N GLU A 126 -8.65 -3.56 -8.57
CA GLU A 126 -8.00 -3.57 -9.88
C GLU A 126 -6.48 -3.75 -9.78
N VAL A 127 -5.82 -3.02 -8.87
CA VAL A 127 -4.40 -3.19 -8.57
C VAL A 127 -4.10 -4.62 -8.12
N GLU A 128 -4.96 -5.18 -7.27
CA GLU A 128 -4.83 -6.56 -6.82
C GLU A 128 -4.96 -7.56 -7.98
N ARG A 129 -6.00 -7.44 -8.80
CA ARG A 129 -6.21 -8.30 -9.98
C ARG A 129 -5.03 -8.21 -10.95
N LYS A 130 -4.54 -7.00 -11.22
CA LYS A 130 -3.42 -6.77 -12.15
C LYS A 130 -2.12 -7.38 -11.62
N TRP A 131 -1.86 -7.24 -10.32
CA TRP A 131 -0.70 -7.87 -9.70
C TRP A 131 -0.79 -9.40 -9.72
N LEU A 132 -1.96 -9.97 -9.37
CA LEU A 132 -2.17 -11.42 -9.38
C LEU A 132 -2.00 -11.99 -10.79
N SER A 133 -2.59 -11.35 -11.81
CA SER A 133 -2.41 -11.76 -13.21
C SER A 133 -0.94 -11.72 -13.64
N ALA A 134 -0.19 -10.68 -13.23
CA ALA A 134 1.23 -10.59 -13.52
C ALA A 134 2.04 -11.69 -12.81
N ALA A 135 1.69 -12.02 -11.56
CA ALA A 135 2.31 -13.08 -10.79
C ALA A 135 2.06 -14.46 -11.43
N GLU A 136 0.81 -14.77 -11.79
CA GLU A 136 0.45 -16.03 -12.45
C GLU A 136 1.15 -16.18 -13.81
N ASN A 137 1.19 -15.11 -14.60
CA ASN A 137 1.92 -15.10 -15.87
C ASN A 137 3.42 -15.32 -15.66
N ALA A 138 4.02 -14.73 -14.62
CA ALA A 138 5.43 -14.93 -14.31
C ALA A 138 5.73 -16.35 -13.81
N LEU A 139 4.83 -16.95 -13.01
CA LEU A 139 4.94 -18.33 -12.55
C LEU A 139 4.81 -19.34 -13.69
N ALA A 140 3.94 -19.07 -14.67
CA ALA A 140 3.76 -19.96 -15.82
C ALA A 140 4.94 -19.94 -16.81
N ASN A 141 5.65 -18.81 -16.92
CA ASN A 141 6.63 -18.59 -17.99
C ASN A 141 8.10 -18.58 -17.52
N ASN A 142 8.36 -18.58 -16.20
CA ASN A 142 9.72 -18.55 -15.67
C ASN A 142 9.96 -19.69 -14.69
N ALA A 143 11.16 -20.28 -14.73
CA ALA A 143 11.59 -21.27 -13.72
C ALA A 143 11.69 -20.68 -12.30
N SER A 144 11.94 -19.37 -12.19
CA SER A 144 11.98 -18.65 -10.92
C SER A 144 11.56 -17.19 -11.13
N THR A 145 10.81 -16.65 -10.16
CA THR A 145 10.34 -15.27 -10.16
C THR A 145 10.57 -14.67 -8.78
N PHE A 146 10.96 -13.40 -8.73
CA PHE A 146 11.01 -12.61 -7.51
C PHE A 146 9.96 -11.50 -7.60
N ALA A 147 9.11 -11.38 -6.58
CA ALA A 147 8.07 -10.37 -6.49
C ALA A 147 8.13 -9.66 -5.13
N MET A 148 7.74 -8.39 -5.11
CA MET A 148 7.64 -7.58 -3.90
C MET A 148 6.21 -7.13 -3.69
N LEU A 149 5.75 -7.17 -2.44
CA LEU A 149 4.52 -6.56 -1.95
C LEU A 149 4.81 -5.93 -0.58
N PRO A 150 4.02 -4.93 -0.15
CA PRO A 150 4.04 -4.49 1.24
C PRO A 150 3.78 -5.67 2.18
N ILE A 151 4.54 -5.76 3.27
CA ILE A 151 4.42 -6.89 4.20
C ILE A 151 3.01 -7.02 4.79
N SER A 152 2.32 -5.89 4.98
CA SER A 152 0.92 -5.87 5.42
C SER A 152 -0.02 -6.58 4.46
N GLN A 153 0.26 -6.55 3.15
CA GLN A 153 -0.53 -7.25 2.13
C GLN A 153 -0.20 -8.75 2.05
N LEU A 154 1.04 -9.13 2.37
CA LEU A 154 1.46 -10.53 2.44
C LEU A 154 0.89 -11.23 3.67
N LEU A 155 0.81 -10.54 4.81
CA LEU A 155 0.32 -11.09 6.08
C LEU A 155 -1.20 -10.98 6.27
N LYS A 156 -1.90 -10.30 5.35
CA LYS A 156 -3.35 -10.17 5.40
C LYS A 156 -4.02 -11.55 5.22
N ALA A 157 -4.95 -11.89 6.10
CA ALA A 157 -5.61 -13.20 6.11
C ALA A 157 -6.33 -13.54 4.79
N ASP A 158 -6.98 -12.56 4.17
CA ASP A 158 -7.63 -12.66 2.86
C ASP A 158 -6.81 -12.02 1.73
N GLY A 159 -5.49 -11.90 1.92
CA GLY A 159 -4.57 -11.19 1.04
C GLY A 159 -4.13 -11.97 -0.20
N TYR A 160 -3.06 -11.47 -0.83
CA TYR A 160 -2.52 -12.01 -2.08
C TYR A 160 -2.11 -13.48 -1.96
N LEU A 161 -1.48 -13.86 -0.85
CA LEU A 161 -1.02 -15.25 -0.64
C LEU A 161 -2.19 -16.22 -0.52
N GLU A 162 -3.25 -15.87 0.21
CA GLU A 162 -4.45 -16.70 0.30
C GLU A 162 -5.14 -16.82 -1.05
N LYS A 163 -5.21 -15.73 -1.81
CA LYS A 163 -5.76 -15.72 -3.17
C LYS A 163 -4.96 -16.59 -4.14
N LEU A 164 -3.65 -16.76 -3.96
CA LEU A 164 -2.86 -17.72 -4.72
C LEU A 164 -3.16 -19.15 -4.25
N ARG A 165 -3.25 -19.39 -2.94
CA ARG A 165 -3.61 -20.71 -2.38
C ARG A 165 -4.94 -21.23 -2.92
N VAL A 166 -5.98 -20.40 -2.93
CA VAL A 166 -7.31 -20.73 -3.47
C VAL A 166 -7.27 -21.07 -4.97
N ARG A 167 -6.32 -20.50 -5.72
CA ARG A 167 -6.09 -20.81 -7.15
C ARG A 167 -5.26 -22.08 -7.38
N GLY A 168 -4.88 -22.79 -6.32
CA GLY A 168 -4.16 -24.07 -6.39
C GLY A 168 -2.64 -23.95 -6.30
N TYR A 169 -2.11 -22.75 -6.03
CA TYR A 169 -0.67 -22.59 -5.82
C TYR A 169 -0.28 -23.04 -4.41
N GLU A 170 0.85 -23.74 -4.31
CA GLU A 170 1.46 -24.03 -3.01
C GLU A 170 2.08 -22.75 -2.44
N VAL A 171 1.73 -22.42 -1.20
CA VAL A 171 2.26 -21.27 -0.48
C VAL A 171 2.96 -21.75 0.78
N GLN A 172 4.28 -21.68 0.77
CA GLN A 172 5.14 -21.94 1.92
C GLN A 172 5.41 -20.60 2.62
N ALA A 173 4.82 -20.39 3.79
CA ALA A 173 5.11 -19.23 4.62
C ALA A 173 6.46 -19.43 5.33
N PRO A 174 7.25 -18.36 5.56
CA PRO A 174 8.36 -18.39 6.50
C PRO A 174 7.88 -18.65 7.93
#